data_AF-A0AAC8Q6T1-F1
#
_entry.id   AF-A0AAC8Q6T1-F1
#
_cell.length_a   1.000
_cell.length_b   1.000
_cell.length_c   1.000
_cell.angle_alpha   90.00
_cell.angle_beta   90.00
_cell.angle_gamma   90.00
#
_symmetry.space_group_name_H-M   'P 1'
#
loop_
_entity.id
_entity.type
_entity.pdbx_description
1 polymer ?
#
loop_
_entity_poly.entity_id
_entity_poly.type
_entity_poly.pdbx_seq_one_letter_code
_entity_poly.pdbx_strand_id
1 'polypeptide(L)'
;MSVEDCLPADLKGPATTVTRIAAGMSGAGVYRVEAAGQAFVLKVAGEAENDADWRHALHVQRLAADAGLAPRIVHVDEARRAVVTAFVADRSFVAFLRNPSTHEAALTQLGRTVRRIHALPLPADARRRDPREMLAQVWSGALAGFALPGFVGDAVQRVLAEEPPPATAPWCSATTTSTPPTSSMTASRS
;
A
#
# COMPACT_ATOMS: atom_id res chain seq x y z
N MET A 1 5.10 16.13 -25.53
CA MET A 1 5.97 15.07 -24.96
C MET A 1 5.23 13.76 -25.13
N SER A 2 5.87 12.72 -25.67
CA SER A 2 5.22 11.42 -25.82
C SER A 2 5.39 10.61 -24.53
N VAL A 3 4.39 9.80 -24.18
CA VAL A 3 4.50 8.85 -23.06
C VAL A 3 5.64 7.85 -23.27
N GLU A 4 5.99 7.57 -24.53
CA GLU A 4 7.10 6.70 -24.94
C GLU A 4 8.47 7.26 -24.53
N ASP A 5 8.57 8.58 -24.33
CA ASP A 5 9.81 9.21 -23.88
C ASP A 5 10.23 8.73 -22.49
N CYS A 6 9.26 8.27 -21.68
CA CYS A 6 9.44 7.74 -20.32
C CYS A 6 9.88 6.28 -20.28
N LEU A 7 9.95 5.59 -21.42
CA LEU A 7 10.39 4.20 -21.49
C LEU A 7 11.92 4.12 -21.54
N PRO A 8 12.54 3.05 -21.01
CA PRO A 8 13.94 2.76 -21.27
C PRO A 8 14.14 2.33 -22.73
N ALA A 9 15.38 2.44 -23.24
CA ALA A 9 15.68 2.25 -24.66
C ALA A 9 15.32 0.86 -25.21
N ASP A 10 15.46 -0.18 -24.41
CA ASP A 10 15.14 -1.58 -24.73
C ASP A 10 13.64 -1.85 -24.84
N LEU A 11 12.80 -1.00 -24.24
CA LEU A 11 11.35 -1.04 -24.38
C LEU A 11 10.83 -0.04 -25.42
N LYS A 12 11.71 0.63 -26.17
CA LYS A 12 11.34 1.47 -27.32
C LYS A 12 11.51 0.68 -28.61
N GLY A 13 10.56 0.83 -29.52
CA GLY A 13 10.67 0.26 -30.85
C GLY A 13 9.34 0.23 -31.60
N PRO A 14 9.37 -0.05 -32.92
CA PRO A 14 8.19 0.02 -33.79
C PRO A 14 7.09 -0.99 -33.43
N ALA A 15 7.42 -2.07 -32.72
CA ALA A 15 6.46 -3.07 -32.24
C ALA A 15 5.94 -2.78 -30.82
N THR A 16 6.41 -1.70 -30.18
CA THR A 16 5.96 -1.33 -28.84
C THR A 16 4.59 -0.70 -28.92
N THR A 17 3.67 -1.13 -28.05
CA THR A 17 2.37 -0.48 -27.91
C THR A 17 2.20 0.06 -26.51
N VAL A 18 1.70 1.28 -26.40
CA VAL A 18 1.42 1.94 -25.12
C VAL A 18 -0.07 2.30 -25.08
N THR A 19 -0.81 1.64 -24.20
CA THR A 19 -2.26 1.80 -24.09
C THR A 19 -2.62 2.32 -22.71
N ARG A 20 -3.37 3.41 -22.62
CA ARG A 20 -3.81 3.93 -21.32
C ARG A 20 -4.79 2.95 -20.65
N ILE A 21 -4.50 2.55 -19.42
CA ILE A 21 -5.34 1.65 -18.61
C ILE A 21 -6.31 2.47 -17.75
N ALA A 22 -5.78 3.49 -17.08
CA ALA A 22 -6.53 4.27 -16.11
C ALA A 22 -5.88 5.62 -15.83
N ALA A 23 -6.62 6.49 -15.13
CA ALA A 23 -6.03 7.53 -14.29
C ALA A 23 -6.08 7.03 -12.84
N GLY A 24 -4.95 7.10 -12.12
CA GLY A 24 -4.95 6.83 -10.68
C GLY A 24 -5.70 7.93 -9.91
N MET A 25 -6.14 7.67 -8.68
CA MET A 25 -6.75 8.70 -7.82
C MET A 25 -5.81 9.90 -7.56
N SER A 26 -4.50 9.74 -7.80
CA SER A 26 -3.50 10.81 -7.73
C SER A 26 -3.40 11.66 -9.01
N GLY A 27 -4.27 11.44 -10.00
CA GLY A 27 -4.15 12.07 -11.33
C GLY A 27 -3.05 11.49 -12.21
N ALA A 28 -2.31 10.50 -11.73
CA ALA A 28 -1.26 9.82 -12.49
C ALA A 28 -1.81 9.09 -13.71
N GLY A 29 -1.09 9.17 -14.83
CA GLY A 29 -1.37 8.37 -16.02
C GLY A 29 -0.83 6.96 -15.83
N VAL A 30 -1.68 5.93 -16.01
CA VAL A 30 -1.28 4.52 -15.96
C VAL A 30 -1.48 3.88 -17.33
N TYR A 31 -0.42 3.26 -17.84
CA TYR A 31 -0.36 2.73 -19.19
C TYR A 31 0.12 1.28 -19.16
N ARG A 32 -0.49 0.44 -20.00
CA ARG A 32 0.02 -0.88 -20.36
C ARG A 32 1.04 -0.68 -21.46
N VAL A 33 2.19 -1.30 -21.32
CA VAL A 33 3.23 -1.31 -22.34
C VAL A 33 3.44 -2.76 -22.77
N GLU A 34 3.23 -3.04 -24.05
CA GLU A 34 3.61 -4.33 -24.65
C GLU A 34 4.86 -4.11 -25.49
N ALA A 35 5.96 -4.78 -25.14
CA ALA A 35 7.24 -4.67 -25.83
C ALA A 35 7.96 -6.03 -25.81
N ALA A 36 8.54 -6.44 -26.94
CA ALA A 36 9.28 -7.69 -27.07
C ALA A 36 8.53 -8.95 -26.57
N GLY A 37 7.20 -8.98 -26.72
CA GLY A 37 6.36 -10.10 -26.26
C GLY A 37 6.12 -10.13 -24.75
N GLN A 38 6.48 -9.08 -24.02
CA GLN A 38 6.26 -8.93 -22.59
C GLN A 38 5.36 -7.72 -22.30
N ALA A 39 4.62 -7.83 -21.19
CA ALA A 39 3.76 -6.77 -20.70
C ALA A 39 4.39 -6.06 -19.49
N PHE A 40 4.23 -4.74 -19.44
CA PHE A 40 4.67 -3.88 -18.36
C PHE A 40 3.59 -2.86 -18.01
N VAL A 41 3.76 -2.21 -16.86
CA VAL A 41 2.95 -1.06 -16.46
C VAL A 41 3.86 0.15 -16.34
N LEU A 42 3.52 1.21 -17.08
CA LEU A 42 4.14 2.52 -16.94
C LEU A 42 3.19 3.42 -16.13
N LYS A 43 3.68 3.96 -15.02
CA LYS A 43 3.00 5.01 -14.26
C LYS A 43 3.78 6.30 -14.40
N VAL A 44 3.11 7.37 -14.81
CA VAL A 44 3.66 8.73 -14.89
C VAL A 44 2.94 9.60 -13.86
N ALA A 45 3.70 10.29 -13.01
CA ALA A 45 3.16 11.18 -11.98
C ALA A 45 2.19 12.21 -12.58
N GLY A 46 1.13 12.54 -11.82
CA GLY A 46 0.23 13.62 -12.20
C GLY A 46 0.91 14.98 -11.99
N GLU A 47 0.44 16.01 -12.69
CA GLU A 47 1.01 17.36 -12.54
C GLU A 47 0.87 17.92 -11.11
N ALA A 48 -0.20 17.55 -10.41
CA ALA A 48 -0.47 17.98 -9.03
C ALA A 48 0.39 17.26 -7.98
N GLU A 49 1.07 16.16 -8.34
CA GLU A 49 1.98 15.44 -7.43
C GLU A 49 3.30 16.21 -7.37
N ASN A 50 3.74 16.59 -6.17
CA ASN A 50 5.04 17.25 -5.98
C ASN A 50 6.19 16.23 -5.95
N ASP A 51 7.41 16.72 -6.14
CA ASP A 51 8.60 15.86 -6.25
C ASP A 51 8.93 15.10 -4.97
N ALA A 52 8.69 15.69 -3.81
CA ALA A 52 8.96 15.05 -2.53
C ALA A 52 8.02 13.86 -2.31
N ASP A 53 6.72 14.05 -2.58
CA ASP A 53 5.71 13.00 -2.47
C ASP A 53 5.97 11.89 -3.48
N TRP A 54 6.35 12.23 -4.72
CA TRP A 54 6.71 11.25 -5.75
C TRP A 54 7.93 10.42 -5.34
N ARG A 55 9.01 11.05 -4.87
CA ARG A 55 10.22 10.35 -4.40
C ARG A 55 9.92 9.45 -3.21
N HIS A 56 9.09 9.92 -2.28
CA HIS A 56 8.66 9.12 -1.14
C HIS A 56 7.85 7.90 -1.60
N ALA A 57 6.89 8.08 -2.50
CA ALA A 57 6.12 6.97 -3.08
C ALA A 57 7.00 5.97 -3.81
N LEU A 58 7.99 6.43 -4.59
CA LEU A 58 8.97 5.58 -5.24
C LEU A 58 9.81 4.77 -4.24
N HIS A 59 10.25 5.40 -3.15
CA HIS A 59 11.02 4.72 -2.10
C HIS A 59 10.19 3.62 -1.43
N VAL A 60 8.94 3.91 -1.05
CA VAL A 60 8.01 2.91 -0.52
C VAL A 60 7.76 1.77 -1.52
N GLN A 61 7.60 2.10 -2.81
CA GLN A 61 7.42 1.10 -3.85
C GLN A 61 8.64 0.19 -4.02
N ARG A 62 9.87 0.72 -3.92
CA ARG A 62 11.11 -0.06 -3.93
C ARG A 62 11.13 -1.05 -2.76
N LEU A 63 10.88 -0.59 -1.53
CA LEU A 63 10.82 -1.46 -0.35
C LEU A 63 9.80 -2.60 -0.50
N ALA A 64 8.61 -2.29 -1.02
CA ALA A 64 7.58 -3.30 -1.26
C ALA A 64 7.95 -4.27 -2.39
N ALA A 65 8.59 -3.79 -3.45
CA ALA A 65 9.04 -4.63 -4.56
C ALA A 65 10.17 -5.58 -4.12
N ASP A 66 11.16 -5.08 -3.39
CA ASP A 66 12.28 -5.87 -2.86
C ASP A 66 11.81 -6.96 -1.89
N ALA A 67 10.75 -6.69 -1.14
CA ALA A 67 10.11 -7.67 -0.27
C ALA A 67 9.15 -8.64 -1.00
N GLY A 68 8.98 -8.51 -2.32
CA GLY A 68 8.04 -9.33 -3.11
C GLY A 68 6.58 -9.11 -2.73
N LEU A 69 6.21 -7.89 -2.35
CA LEU A 69 4.85 -7.45 -2.01
C LEU A 69 4.25 -6.52 -3.06
N ALA A 70 5.07 -5.92 -3.93
CA ALA A 70 4.67 -5.15 -5.09
C ALA A 70 5.34 -5.71 -6.37
N PRO A 71 4.80 -5.38 -7.56
CA PRO A 71 5.47 -5.73 -8.82
C PRO A 71 6.89 -5.16 -8.88
N ARG A 72 7.82 -5.95 -9.42
CA ARG A 72 9.23 -5.55 -9.60
C ARG A 72 9.33 -4.29 -10.44
N ILE A 73 10.12 -3.31 -9.98
CA ILE A 73 10.48 -2.13 -10.77
C ILE A 73 11.51 -2.54 -11.84
N VAL A 74 11.22 -2.20 -13.09
CA VAL A 74 12.07 -2.46 -14.26
C VAL A 74 12.87 -1.22 -14.61
N HIS A 75 12.26 -0.04 -14.52
CA HIS A 75 12.90 1.23 -14.85
C HIS A 75 12.28 2.39 -14.06
N VAL A 76 13.10 3.43 -13.83
CA VAL A 76 12.68 4.71 -13.26
C VAL A 76 13.28 5.82 -14.10
N ASP A 77 12.44 6.73 -14.59
CA ASP A 77 12.85 8.02 -15.15
C ASP A 77 12.51 9.10 -14.14
N GLU A 78 13.50 9.53 -13.35
CA GLU A 78 13.30 10.54 -12.32
C GLU A 78 13.01 11.93 -12.90
N ALA A 79 13.57 12.26 -14.06
CA ALA A 79 13.37 13.55 -14.71
C ALA A 79 11.91 13.72 -15.16
N ARG A 80 11.27 12.62 -15.57
CA ARG A 80 9.86 12.59 -15.99
C ARG A 80 8.92 12.05 -14.92
N ARG A 81 9.44 11.71 -13.74
CA ARG A 81 8.68 11.14 -12.62
C ARG A 81 7.85 9.93 -13.04
N ALA A 82 8.50 9.03 -13.76
CA ALA A 82 7.89 7.83 -14.33
C ALA A 82 8.53 6.55 -13.79
N VAL A 83 7.70 5.53 -13.60
CA VAL A 83 8.12 4.22 -13.11
C VAL A 83 7.53 3.14 -14.02
N VAL A 84 8.38 2.24 -14.49
CA VAL A 84 7.98 1.04 -15.23
C VAL A 84 8.12 -0.16 -14.31
N THR A 85 7.06 -0.95 -14.18
CA THR A 85 7.05 -2.21 -13.42
C THR A 85 6.70 -3.40 -14.29
N ALA A 86 7.05 -4.59 -13.84
CA ALA A 86 6.52 -5.82 -14.41
C ALA A 86 4.98 -5.82 -14.36
N PHE A 87 4.34 -6.33 -15.41
CA PHE A 87 2.90 -6.55 -15.39
C PHE A 87 2.56 -7.80 -14.57
N VAL A 88 1.53 -7.70 -13.74
CA VAL A 88 0.96 -8.83 -12.99
C VAL A 88 -0.48 -9.01 -13.46
N ALA A 89 -0.77 -10.17 -14.05
CA ALA A 89 -2.13 -10.49 -14.46
C ALA A 89 -3.04 -10.61 -13.23
N ASP A 90 -4.18 -9.90 -13.26
CA ASP A 90 -5.16 -9.97 -12.19
C ASP A 90 -5.83 -11.34 -12.15
N ARG A 91 -5.77 -11.99 -10.98
CA ARG A 91 -6.43 -13.27 -10.70
C ARG A 91 -7.69 -13.11 -9.85
N SER A 92 -8.11 -11.87 -9.60
CA SER A 92 -9.24 -11.44 -8.77
C SER A 92 -9.23 -12.03 -7.36
N PHE A 93 -8.64 -11.30 -6.41
CA PHE A 93 -8.71 -11.66 -4.99
C PHE A 93 -10.16 -11.72 -4.48
N VAL A 94 -11.06 -10.88 -5.02
CA VAL A 94 -12.48 -10.89 -4.65
C VAL A 94 -13.16 -12.20 -5.04
N ALA A 95 -12.86 -12.74 -6.22
CA ALA A 95 -13.37 -14.05 -6.62
C ALA A 95 -12.82 -15.16 -5.71
N PHE A 96 -11.53 -15.09 -5.38
CA PHE A 96 -10.87 -16.03 -4.46
C PHE A 96 -11.46 -15.98 -3.04
N LEU A 97 -11.81 -14.79 -2.55
CA LEU A 97 -12.40 -14.60 -1.24
C LEU A 97 -13.89 -15.03 -1.19
N ARG A 98 -14.66 -14.74 -2.24
CA ARG A 98 -16.11 -15.01 -2.26
C ARG A 98 -16.46 -16.47 -2.52
N ASN A 99 -15.55 -17.24 -3.09
CA ASN A 99 -15.77 -18.68 -3.28
C ASN A 99 -15.68 -19.39 -1.91
N PRO A 100 -16.75 -20.06 -1.45
CA PRO A 100 -16.76 -20.75 -0.15
C PRO A 100 -15.64 -21.78 0.00
N SER A 101 -15.23 -22.46 -1.08
CA SER A 101 -14.18 -23.48 -1.01
C SER A 101 -12.77 -22.91 -0.85
N THR A 102 -12.57 -21.62 -1.12
CA THR A 102 -11.27 -20.95 -0.99
C THR A 102 -11.26 -19.81 0.03
N HIS A 103 -12.38 -19.53 0.70
CA HIS A 103 -12.56 -18.41 1.62
C HIS A 103 -11.49 -18.37 2.74
N GLU A 104 -11.33 -19.46 3.49
CA GLU A 104 -10.36 -19.55 4.58
C GLU A 104 -8.91 -19.37 4.10
N ALA A 105 -8.60 -19.93 2.91
CA ALA A 105 -7.28 -19.76 2.30
C ALA A 105 -7.04 -18.30 1.89
N ALA A 106 -8.05 -17.60 1.38
CA ALA A 106 -7.99 -16.19 1.04
C ALA A 106 -7.76 -15.32 2.28
N LEU A 107 -8.49 -15.56 3.37
CA LEU A 107 -8.28 -14.85 4.64
C LEU A 107 -6.89 -15.11 5.23
N THR A 108 -6.44 -16.37 5.19
CA THR A 108 -5.08 -16.74 5.63
C THR A 108 -4.02 -16.03 4.80
N GLN A 109 -4.18 -15.99 3.47
CA GLN A 109 -3.25 -15.29 2.57
C GLN A 109 -3.25 -13.78 2.83
N LEU A 110 -4.43 -13.18 3.06
CA LEU A 110 -4.54 -11.76 3.41
C LEU A 110 -3.81 -11.45 4.71
N GLY A 111 -4.08 -12.22 5.78
CA GLY A 111 -3.42 -12.04 7.07
C GLY A 111 -1.90 -12.18 6.99
N ARG A 112 -1.40 -13.17 6.25
CA ARG A 112 0.04 -13.34 5.99
C ARG A 112 0.64 -12.16 5.21
N THR A 113 -0.08 -11.65 4.22
CA THR A 113 0.37 -10.52 3.40
C THR A 113 0.42 -9.24 4.22
N VAL A 114 -0.62 -8.92 4.99
CA VAL A 114 -0.65 -7.76 5.89
C VAL A 114 0.46 -7.85 6.94
N ARG A 115 0.69 -9.03 7.52
CA ARG A 115 1.80 -9.23 8.45
C ARG A 115 3.16 -8.92 7.81
N ARG A 116 3.37 -9.33 6.55
CA ARG A 116 4.62 -9.03 5.82
C ARG A 116 4.77 -7.53 5.54
N ILE A 117 3.67 -6.83 5.21
CA ILE A 117 3.68 -5.37 5.06
C ILE A 117 4.08 -4.69 6.36
N HIS A 118 3.49 -5.08 7.50
CA HIS A 118 3.81 -4.52 8.82
C HIS A 118 5.22 -4.85 9.32
N ALA A 119 5.87 -5.85 8.74
CA ALA A 119 7.26 -6.20 9.04
C ALA A 119 8.28 -5.40 8.21
N LEU A 120 7.84 -4.61 7.21
CA LEU A 120 8.73 -3.76 6.44
C LEU A 120 9.26 -2.61 7.31
N PRO A 121 10.53 -2.20 7.13
CA PRO A 121 11.04 -1.02 7.79
C PRO A 121 10.28 0.20 7.31
N LEU A 122 9.97 1.10 8.24
CA LEU A 122 9.50 2.43 7.88
C LEU A 122 10.68 3.21 7.28
N PRO A 123 10.47 3.94 6.17
CA PRO A 123 11.45 4.92 5.69
C PRO A 123 11.90 5.86 6.80
N ALA A 124 13.18 6.23 6.84
CA ALA A 124 13.70 7.11 7.89
C ALA A 124 13.04 8.51 7.88
N ASP A 125 12.56 8.94 6.71
CA ASP A 125 11.82 10.17 6.46
C ASP A 125 10.30 9.98 6.55
N ALA A 126 9.81 8.81 6.98
CA ALA A 126 8.38 8.54 7.09
C ALA A 126 7.72 9.56 8.02
N ARG A 127 6.95 10.46 7.41
CA ARG A 127 6.13 11.41 8.15
C ARG A 127 5.03 10.65 8.87
N ARG A 128 5.02 10.73 10.20
CA ARG A 128 3.87 10.30 10.99
C ARG A 128 2.71 11.21 10.59
N ARG A 129 1.69 10.65 9.93
CA ARG A 129 0.42 11.36 9.74
C ARG A 129 -0.37 11.28 11.02
N ASP A 130 -1.01 12.38 11.39
CA ASP A 130 -2.02 12.36 12.42
C ASP A 130 -3.21 11.52 11.93
N PRO A 131 -3.59 10.43 12.64
CA PRO A 131 -4.68 9.57 12.19
C PRO A 131 -6.03 10.29 12.06
N ARG A 132 -6.26 11.32 12.87
CA ARG A 132 -7.52 12.09 12.86
C ARG A 132 -7.53 13.10 11.72
N GLU A 133 -6.40 13.76 11.44
CA GLU A 133 -6.28 14.57 10.22
C GLU A 133 -6.50 13.72 8.98
N MET A 134 -5.93 12.51 8.93
CA MET A 134 -6.13 11.59 7.82
C MET A 134 -7.61 11.15 7.71
N LEU A 135 -8.26 10.82 8.83
CA LEU A 135 -9.69 10.49 8.86
C LEU A 135 -10.54 11.66 8.37
N ALA A 136 -10.27 12.87 8.83
CA ALA A 136 -10.98 14.08 8.42
C ALA A 136 -10.83 14.35 6.91
N GLN A 137 -9.63 14.20 6.35
CA GLN A 137 -9.38 14.33 4.92
C GLN A 137 -10.14 13.29 4.08
N VAL A 138 -10.14 12.03 4.51
CA VAL A 138 -10.87 10.97 3.81
C VAL A 138 -12.38 11.21 3.88
N TRP A 139 -12.88 11.59 5.06
CA TRP A 139 -14.30 11.81 5.32
C TRP A 139 -14.86 13.01 4.54
N SER A 140 -14.15 14.14 4.56
CA SER A 140 -14.55 15.38 3.87
C SER A 140 -14.19 15.42 2.39
N GLY A 141 -13.29 14.54 1.92
CA GLY A 141 -12.85 14.44 0.54
C GLY A 141 -13.37 13.19 -0.14
N ALA A 142 -12.58 12.11 -0.09
CA ALA A 142 -12.80 10.89 -0.87
C ALA A 142 -14.18 10.23 -0.63
N LEU A 143 -14.76 10.40 0.55
CA LEU A 143 -16.06 9.84 0.92
C LEU A 143 -17.22 10.85 0.90
N ALA A 144 -16.99 12.12 0.56
CA ALA A 144 -18.01 13.18 0.69
C ALA A 144 -19.29 12.93 -0.12
N GLY A 145 -19.24 12.06 -1.14
CA GLY A 145 -20.39 11.66 -1.95
C GLY A 145 -20.84 10.20 -1.79
N PHE A 146 -20.24 9.44 -0.87
CA PHE A 146 -20.61 8.04 -0.64
C PHE A 146 -21.80 7.94 0.31
N ALA A 147 -22.83 7.20 -0.09
CA ALA A 147 -23.95 6.86 0.77
C ALA A 147 -23.51 5.83 1.82
N LEU A 148 -23.14 6.31 3.00
CA LEU A 148 -22.80 5.48 4.16
C LEU A 148 -24.00 5.41 5.12
N PRO A 149 -24.18 4.30 5.85
CA PRO A 149 -25.19 4.23 6.91
C PRO A 149 -25.00 5.34 7.94
N GLY A 150 -26.09 5.93 8.44
CA GLY A 150 -26.04 7.08 9.34
C GLY A 150 -25.15 6.90 10.57
N PHE A 151 -25.15 5.70 11.16
CA PHE A 151 -24.31 5.38 12.33
C PHE A 151 -22.80 5.55 12.07
N VAL A 152 -22.35 5.39 10.82
CA VAL A 152 -20.95 5.59 10.44
C VAL A 152 -20.59 7.07 10.53
N GLY A 153 -21.49 7.94 10.08
CA GLY A 153 -21.32 9.39 10.20
C GLY A 153 -21.26 9.85 11.65
N ASP A 154 -22.18 9.38 12.48
CA ASP A 154 -22.20 9.71 13.91
C ASP A 154 -20.93 9.25 14.63
N ALA A 155 -20.42 8.07 14.28
CA ALA A 155 -19.19 7.53 14.85
C ALA A 155 -17.96 8.38 14.44
N VAL A 156 -17.84 8.75 13.16
CA VAL A 156 -16.72 9.57 12.68
C VAL A 156 -16.77 10.97 13.29
N GLN A 157 -17.93 11.60 13.36
CA GLN A 157 -18.09 12.91 14.01
C GLN A 157 -17.69 12.85 15.49
N ARG A 158 -18.09 11.79 16.21
CA ARG A 158 -17.68 11.60 17.60
C ARG A 158 -16.15 11.49 17.74
N VAL A 159 -15.51 10.67 16.91
CA VAL A 159 -14.04 10.52 16.93
C VAL A 159 -13.35 11.84 16.58
N LEU A 160 -13.88 12.64 15.67
CA LEU A 160 -13.30 13.93 15.29
C LEU A 160 -13.53 15.04 16.33
N ALA A 161 -14.58 14.94 17.15
CA ALA A 161 -14.91 15.89 18.21
C ALA A 161 -14.25 15.59 19.56
N GLU A 162 -13.83 14.33 19.81
CA GLU A 162 -13.21 13.91 21.06
C GLU A 162 -11.86 14.59 21.28
N GLU A 163 -11.48 15.01 22.48
CA GLU A 163 -10.12 15.55 22.69
C GLU A 163 -9.09 14.42 22.54
N PRO A 164 -8.02 14.58 21.75
CA PRO A 164 -7.06 13.50 21.56
C PRO A 164 -6.40 13.16 22.90
N PRO A 165 -6.26 11.87 23.25
CA PRO A 165 -5.52 11.50 24.44
C PRO A 165 -4.09 12.05 24.33
N PRO A 166 -3.45 12.41 25.46
CA PRO A 166 -2.07 12.86 25.44
C PRO A 166 -1.21 11.82 24.73
N ALA A 167 -0.27 12.27 23.89
CA ALA A 167 0.57 11.41 23.08
C ALA A 167 1.47 10.53 23.95
N THR A 168 0.95 9.42 24.47
CA THR A 168 1.73 8.45 25.21
C THR A 168 2.63 7.66 24.26
N ALA A 169 3.81 7.31 24.78
CA ALA A 169 4.94 6.52 24.27
C ALA A 169 4.62 5.43 23.21
N PRO A 170 5.60 5.03 22.37
CA PRO A 170 5.36 4.36 21.10
C PRO A 170 4.59 3.03 21.23
N TRP A 171 3.64 2.82 20.31
CA TRP A 171 2.76 1.64 20.19
C TRP A 171 3.48 0.31 19.89
N CYS A 172 4.81 0.23 20.04
CA CYS A 172 5.57 -1.01 19.93
C CYS A 172 6.52 -1.16 21.13
N SER A 173 6.00 -1.63 22.25
CA SER A 173 6.79 -2.31 23.29
C SER A 173 5.98 -3.45 23.90
N ALA A 174 5.33 -4.26 23.06
CA ALA A 174 4.87 -5.58 23.49
C ALA A 174 6.03 -6.57 23.41
N THR A 175 7.08 -6.35 24.20
CA THR A 175 7.96 -7.46 24.57
C THR A 175 7.21 -8.20 25.66
N THR A 176 6.43 -9.20 25.27
CA THR A 176 5.84 -10.14 26.23
C THR A 176 6.98 -10.93 26.85
N THR A 177 7.56 -10.44 27.95
CA THR A 177 8.40 -11.25 28.81
C THR A 177 7.47 -12.24 29.49
N SER A 178 7.32 -13.42 28.88
CA SER A 178 6.72 -14.58 29.52
C SER A 178 7.66 -15.02 30.64
N THR A 179 7.35 -14.61 31.87
CA THR A 179 7.95 -15.20 33.07
C THR A 179 7.31 -16.57 33.26
N PRO A 180 8.07 -17.69 33.27
CA PRO A 180 7.50 -18.99 33.54
C PRO A 180 7.02 -19.06 35.00
N PRO A 181 5.92 -19.77 35.30
CA PRO A 181 5.44 -19.92 36.67
C PRO A 181 6.42 -20.76 37.49
N THR A 182 6.86 -20.21 38.62
CA THR A 182 7.63 -20.90 39.65
C THR A 182 6.81 -22.05 40.23
N SER A 183 7.15 -23.29 39.90
CA SER A 183 6.57 -24.46 40.59
C SER A 183 7.16 -24.56 41.99
N SER A 184 6.38 -24.18 43.00
CA SER A 184 6.65 -24.56 44.39
C SER A 184 6.25 -26.03 44.60
N MET A 185 7.22 -26.95 44.55
CA MET A 185 7.07 -28.31 45.08
C MET A 185 7.04 -28.24 46.61
N THR A 186 5.85 -28.35 47.19
CA THR A 186 5.68 -28.72 48.60
C THR A 186 5.98 -30.21 48.74
N ALA A 187 7.14 -30.55 49.29
CA ALA A 187 7.45 -31.89 49.76
C ALA A 187 6.68 -32.14 51.07
N SER A 188 5.59 -32.91 51.00
CA SER A 188 4.97 -33.49 52.19
C SER A 188 5.59 -34.86 52.46
N ARG A 189 6.40 -34.94 53.51
CA ARG A 189 6.76 -36.19 54.18
C ARG A 189 5.58 -36.63 55.04
N SER A 190 5.07 -37.84 54.82
CA SER A 190 4.65 -38.83 55.82
C SER A 190 4.26 -40.11 55.09
#